data_AF-A0A3B8K1C5-F1
#
_entry.id   AF-A0A3B8K1C5-F1
#
_cell.length_a   1.000
_cell.length_b   1.000
_cell.length_c   1.000
_cell.angle_alpha   90.00
_cell.angle_beta   90.00
_cell.angle_gamma   90.00
#
_symmetry.space_group_name_H-M   'P 1'
#
loop_
_entity.id
_entity.type
_entity.pdbx_description
1 polymer ?
#
loop_
_entity_poly.entity_id
_entity_poly.type
_entity_poly.pdbx_seq_one_letter_code
_entity_poly.pdbx_strand_id
1 'polypeptide(L)' 'LSEMTQIALDCGGTIDKFIGDAILIFFGDPETQGEREDALACIDMATRMQTRIKEMQGYWKKNGVSDG' A
#
# COMPACT_ATOMS: atom_id res chain seq x y z
N LEU A 1 4.69 -9.06 0.30
CA LEU A 1 3.86 -8.53 -0.82
C LEU A 1 2.36 -8.52 -0.47
N SER A 2 1.80 -9.63 0.04
CA SER A 2 0.36 -9.74 0.35
C SER A 2 -0.21 -8.60 1.20
N GLU A 3 0.55 -8.08 2.18
CA GLU A 3 0.04 -7.04 3.08
C GLU A 3 -0.20 -5.70 2.38
N MET A 4 0.70 -5.29 1.48
CA MET A 4 0.53 -4.03 0.73
C MET A 4 -0.58 -4.17 -0.32
N THR A 5 -0.66 -5.32 -0.98
CA THR A 5 -1.75 -5.65 -1.91
C THR A 5 -3.11 -5.60 -1.20
N GLN A 6 -3.23 -6.12 0.01
CA GLN A 6 -4.48 -6.08 0.76
C GLN A 6 -4.89 -4.63 1.09
N ILE A 7 -3.94 -3.80 1.55
CA ILE A 7 -4.22 -2.39 1.86
C ILE A 7 -4.67 -1.63 0.61
N ALA A 8 -4.05 -1.91 -0.55
CA ALA A 8 -4.46 -1.30 -1.82
C ALA A 8 -5.92 -1.61 -2.17
N LEU A 9 -6.32 -2.89 -2.05
CA LEU A 9 -7.69 -3.34 -2.32
C LEU A 9 -8.69 -2.75 -1.32
N ASP A 10 -8.34 -2.69 -0.03
CA ASP A 10 -9.20 -2.16 1.02
C ASP A 10 -9.45 -0.65 0.86
N CYS A 11 -8.51 0.07 0.26
CA CYS A 11 -8.64 1.50 -0.06
C CYS A 11 -9.27 1.76 -1.43
N GLY A 12 -9.63 0.72 -2.20
CA GLY A 12 -10.24 0.86 -3.53
C GLY A 12 -9.25 1.19 -4.65
N GLY A 13 -7.96 0.92 -4.45
CA GLY A 13 -6.93 1.08 -5.47
C GLY A 13 -6.89 -0.10 -6.44
N THR A 14 -6.71 0.18 -7.72
CA THR A 14 -6.51 -0.82 -8.78
C THR A 14 -5.03 -1.08 -8.96
N ILE A 15 -4.58 -2.32 -8.73
CA ILE A 15 -3.18 -2.70 -8.93
C ILE A 15 -2.92 -2.95 -10.41
N ASP A 16 -2.04 -2.15 -11.01
CA ASP A 16 -1.65 -2.29 -12.41
C ASP A 16 -0.52 -3.32 -12.57
N LYS A 17 0.60 -3.10 -11.86
CA LYS A 17 1.75 -4.00 -11.95
C LYS A 17 2.69 -3.91 -10.76
N PHE A 18 3.55 -4.92 -10.66
CA PHE A 18 4.67 -4.98 -9.72
C PHE A 18 5.98 -4.65 -10.44
N ILE A 19 6.82 -3.82 -9.83
CA ILE A 19 8.10 -3.35 -10.39
C ILE A 19 9.18 -3.56 -9.32
N GLY A 20 9.79 -4.75 -9.29
CA GLY A 20 10.74 -5.11 -8.24
C GLY A 20 10.06 -5.18 -6.88
N ASP A 21 10.48 -4.31 -5.96
CA ASP A 21 9.86 -4.10 -4.64
C ASP A 21 8.74 -3.04 -4.65
N ALA A 22 8.53 -2.35 -5.77
CA ALA A 22 7.48 -1.35 -5.92
C ALA A 22 6.18 -1.94 -6.49
N ILE A 23 5.06 -1.27 -6.19
CA ILE A 23 3.72 -1.57 -6.70
C ILE A 23 3.17 -0.29 -7.33
N LEU A 24 2.65 -0.37 -8.56
CA LEU A 24 1.92 0.72 -9.20
C LEU A 24 0.41 0.50 -9.03
N ILE A 25 -0.26 1.52 -8.51
CA ILE A 25 -1.68 1.48 -8.13
C ILE A 25 -2.37 2.72 -8.70
N PHE A 26 -3.52 2.53 -9.34
CA PHE A 26 -4.38 3.60 -9.83
C PHE A 26 -5.57 3.82 -8.89
N PHE A 27 -5.99 5.08 -8.81
CA PHE A 27 -7.25 5.51 -8.21
C PHE A 27 -8.01 6.30 -9.27
N GLY A 28 -9.30 6.03 -9.41
CA GLY A 28 -10.13 6.62 -10.47
C GLY A 28 -10.17 5.86 -11.79
N ASP A 29 -9.57 4.66 -11.84
CA ASP A 29 -9.61 3.75 -13.00
C ASP A 29 -9.75 2.29 -12.50
N PRO A 30 -10.75 1.50 -12.97
CA PRO A 30 -11.82 1.85 -13.92
C PRO A 30 -13.00 2.60 -13.30
N GLU A 31 -13.09 2.63 -11.97
CA GLU A 31 -14.14 3.32 -11.23
C GLU A 31 -13.56 4.49 -10.43
N THR A 32 -14.31 5.59 -10.37
CA THR A 32 -13.96 6.82 -9.67
C THR A 32 -15.10 7.27 -8.77
N GLN A 33 -14.78 7.83 -7.61
CA GLN A 33 -15.74 8.50 -6.74
C GLN A 33 -15.64 10.03 -6.83
N GLY A 34 -14.79 10.54 -7.72
CA GLY A 34 -14.43 11.95 -7.85
C GLY A 34 -12.95 12.19 -7.55
N GLU A 35 -12.33 13.17 -8.22
CA GLU A 35 -10.89 13.46 -8.09
C GLU A 35 -10.46 13.67 -6.63
N ARG A 36 -11.31 14.31 -5.83
CA ARG A 36 -11.03 14.59 -4.43
C ARG A 36 -11.05 13.30 -3.60
N GLU A 37 -12.07 12.49 -3.77
CA GLU A 37 -12.27 11.23 -3.05
C GLU A 37 -11.17 10.22 -3.41
N ASP A 38 -10.83 10.11 -4.69
CA ASP A 38 -9.76 9.25 -5.19
C ASP A 38 -8.39 9.67 -4.63
N ALA A 39 -8.12 10.99 -4.57
CA ALA A 39 -6.90 11.51 -3.95
C ALA A 39 -6.84 11.25 -2.44
N LEU A 40 -7.96 11.38 -1.73
CA LEU A 40 -8.05 11.07 -0.30
C LEU A 40 -7.81 9.58 -0.04
N ALA A 41 -8.40 8.70 -0.84
CA ALA A 41 -8.22 7.25 -0.75
C ALA A 41 -6.76 6.86 -1.00
N CYS A 42 -6.09 7.49 -1.97
CA CYS A 42 -4.67 7.29 -2.25
C CYS A 42 -3.78 7.66 -1.04
N ILE A 43 -4.05 8.81 -0.41
CA ILE A 43 -3.28 9.27 0.76
C ILE A 43 -3.55 8.36 1.98
N ASP A 44 -4.78 7.92 2.19
CA ASP A 44 -5.13 6.97 3.25
C ASP A 44 -4.40 5.63 3.05
N MET A 45 -4.41 5.09 1.82
CA MET A 45 -3.65 3.90 1.45
C MET A 45 -2.16 4.04 1.78
N ALA A 46 -1.53 5.15 1.34
CA ALA A 46 -0.12 5.41 1.59
C ALA A 46 0.20 5.46 3.10
N THR A 47 -0.68 6.07 3.90
CA THR A 47 -0.52 6.18 5.36
C THR A 47 -0.62 4.81 6.04
N ARG A 48 -1.58 3.97 5.61
CA ARG A 48 -1.74 2.61 6.12
C ARG A 48 -0.56 1.71 5.76
N MET A 49 -0.08 1.79 4.52
CA MET A 49 1.11 1.05 4.09
C MET A 49 2.34 1.41 4.91
N GLN A 50 2.60 2.70 5.14
CA GLN A 50 3.71 3.14 5.99
C GLN A 50 3.60 2.62 7.43
N THR A 51 2.40 2.64 7.99
CA THR A 51 2.15 2.12 9.35
C THR A 51 2.44 0.62 9.40
N ARG A 52 1.96 -0.14 8.42
CA ARG A 52 2.18 -1.58 8.33
C ARG A 52 3.66 -1.93 8.17
N ILE A 53 4.41 -1.19 7.34
CA ILE A 53 5.87 -1.38 7.20
C ILE A 53 6.58 -1.20 8.54
N LYS A 54 6.22 -0.18 9.34
CA LYS A 54 6.81 0.03 10.67
C LYS A 54 6.55 -1.13 11.62
N GLU A 55 5.34 -1.70 11.58
CA GLU A 55 4.98 -2.88 12.37
C GLU A 55 5.81 -4.11 11.93
N MET A 56 5.94 -4.33 10.63
CA MET A 56 6.74 -5.41 10.06
C MET A 56 8.22 -5.28 10.44
N GLN A 57 8.79 -4.07 10.38
CA GLN A 57 10.16 -3.81 10.82
C GLN A 57 10.36 -4.18 12.30
N GLY A 58 9.38 -3.89 13.15
CA GLY A 58 9.39 -4.31 14.55
C GLY A 58 9.39 -5.83 14.70
N TYR A 59 8.62 -6.55 13.88
CA TYR A 59 8.62 -8.01 13.84
C TYR A 59 9.95 -8.57 13.32
N TRP A 60 10.50 -8.03 12.23
CA TRP A 60 11.76 -8.48 11.65
C TRP A 60 12.94 -8.31 12.62
N LYS A 61 13.02 -7.16 13.29
CA LYS A 61 14.03 -6.92 14.34
C LYS A 61 13.94 -7.94 15.47
N LYS A 62 12.73 -8.29 15.91
CA LYS A 62 12.51 -9.31 16.96
C LYS A 62 12.94 -10.71 16.52
N ASN A 63 12.83 -11.03 15.23
CA ASN A 63 13.22 -12.32 14.68
C ASN A 63 14.68 -12.37 14.20
N GLY A 64 15.50 -11.38 14.57
CA GLY A 64 16.93 -11.36 14.26
C GLY A 64 17.25 -11.06 12.80
N VAL A 65 16.29 -10.55 12.02
CA VAL A 65 16.55 -10.01 10.69
C VAL A 65 17.09 -8.59 10.88
N SER A 66 18.41 -8.47 10.97
CA SER A 66 19.12 -7.19 10.94
C SER A 66 19.21 -6.69 9.50
N ASP A 67 18.94 -5.39 9.31
CA ASP A 67 18.89 -4.68 8.03
C ASP A 67 20.00 -5.13 7.05
N GLY A 68 19.60 -5.40 5.81
CA GLY A 68 20.51 -5.69 4.68
C GLY A 68 21.04 -4.42 4.03
#